data_AF-A0A077Z9S6-F1
#
_entry.id   AF-A0A077Z9S6-F1
#
_cell.length_a   1.000
_cell.length_b   1.000
_cell.length_c   1.000
_cell.angle_alpha   90.00
_cell.angle_beta   90.00
_cell.angle_gamma   90.00
#
_symmetry.space_group_name_H-M   'P 1'
#
loop_
_entity.id
_entity.type
_entity.pdbx_description
1 polymer ?
#
loop_
_entity_poly.entity_id
_entity_poly.type
_entity_poly.pdbx_seq_one_letter_code
_entity_poly.pdbx_strand_id
1 'polypeptide(L)'
;MKVKVLSRNPSAYLRDTKNDIFKVPRNYDPKLHPLQSAREYTRALNAVKLERVFAKPFLCSLDGHSDGVHCFAKHPERLSITLSGSYDGEIRMWDLKRKQCFNHFQAHSGFVRGMAFDPRGESFFSVGDDKVIKRWATKMPKTEEPISCISVSDVLMDIAHSRTNEIFATCGSSVCVWEHSRATPVRTLDWGVASVHKIRFNPAEPDIFAALASDRSIILYDCRAQDPLRKVIMTLKSNSIAWNPMEPFVFTVANEDYNLYSFDMRRLSEPFKVHVDHVSAVMDVDYSPTGREFVSGSYDKTIRIFPQNAGNSREIYHTKRMQRVMVVSWTLDNAYILSGSDEFNIRLWKATAWNKLGPKTFRERNALLYAEKLKEKYAAFPEIRRIAKHRQLPKHVYNAKKELRTIRESRKRKECNRIMHSKPGSILRVPERKKHVIREEE
;
A
#
# COMPACT_ATOMS: atom_id res chain seq x y z
N MET A 1 -20.42 65.58 -36.15
CA MET A 1 -19.45 64.74 -35.41
C MET A 1 -20.23 63.66 -34.66
N LYS A 2 -20.04 62.37 -34.93
CA LYS A 2 -20.73 61.29 -34.21
C LYS A 2 -19.97 60.99 -32.92
N VAL A 3 -20.35 61.65 -31.82
CA VAL A 3 -19.76 61.41 -30.50
C VAL A 3 -20.50 60.25 -29.83
N LYS A 4 -19.78 59.14 -29.57
CA LYS A 4 -20.28 58.00 -28.80
C LYS A 4 -19.37 57.79 -27.58
N VAL A 5 -19.96 57.83 -26.40
CA VAL A 5 -19.26 57.62 -25.12
C VAL A 5 -19.73 56.30 -24.50
N LEU A 6 -18.87 55.65 -23.71
CA LEU A 6 -19.22 54.45 -22.96
C LEU A 6 -20.28 54.77 -21.90
N SER A 7 -21.54 54.44 -22.18
CA SER A 7 -22.63 54.48 -21.20
C SER A 7 -22.80 53.11 -20.55
N ARG A 8 -22.72 53.05 -19.21
CA ARG A 8 -22.94 51.83 -18.43
C ARG A 8 -24.33 51.88 -17.80
N ASN A 9 -25.28 51.13 -18.36
CA ASN A 9 -26.62 51.01 -17.78
C ASN A 9 -26.54 50.22 -16.46
N PRO A 10 -26.99 50.76 -15.32
CA PRO A 10 -26.98 50.04 -14.04
C PRO A 10 -27.65 48.66 -14.10
N SER A 11 -28.68 48.46 -14.93
CA SER A 11 -29.36 47.17 -15.08
C SER A 11 -28.46 46.03 -15.59
N ALA A 12 -27.35 46.36 -16.26
CA ALA A 12 -26.38 45.37 -16.74
C ALA A 12 -25.47 44.82 -15.61
N TYR A 13 -25.38 45.53 -14.49
CA TYR A 13 -24.48 45.20 -13.37
C TYR A 13 -25.22 44.89 -12.08
N LEU A 14 -26.38 45.54 -11.87
CA LEU A 14 -27.24 45.31 -10.73
C LEU A 14 -28.08 44.05 -10.93
N ARG A 15 -28.39 43.43 -9.79
CA ARG A 15 -29.38 42.37 -9.68
C ARG A 15 -30.78 42.93 -9.86
N ASP A 16 -31.68 42.15 -10.45
CA ASP A 16 -33.05 42.59 -10.75
C ASP A 16 -33.92 42.51 -9.48
N THR A 17 -33.75 41.48 -8.65
CA THR A 17 -34.37 41.38 -7.32
C THR A 17 -33.34 41.27 -6.18
N LYS A 18 -33.78 41.48 -4.93
CA LYS A 18 -32.91 41.38 -3.74
C LYS A 18 -32.39 39.96 -3.47
N ASN A 19 -32.98 38.92 -4.04
CA ASN A 19 -32.55 37.54 -3.85
C ASN A 19 -31.59 37.05 -4.95
N ASP A 20 -31.50 37.79 -6.05
CA ASP A 20 -30.65 37.42 -7.17
C ASP A 20 -29.16 37.73 -6.91
N ILE A 21 -28.31 36.97 -7.59
CA ILE A 21 -26.87 37.12 -7.55
C ILE A 21 -26.46 38.31 -8.42
N PHE A 22 -25.45 39.06 -7.99
CA PHE A 22 -24.88 40.14 -8.82
C PHE A 22 -24.32 39.61 -10.14
N LYS A 23 -24.57 40.35 -11.23
CA LYS A 23 -24.00 40.09 -12.56
C LYS A 23 -22.51 40.49 -12.53
N VAL A 24 -21.62 39.53 -12.79
CA VAL A 24 -20.16 39.77 -12.77
C VAL A 24 -19.61 39.73 -14.20
N PRO A 25 -19.43 40.88 -14.88
CA PRO A 25 -18.78 40.92 -16.18
C PRO A 25 -17.30 40.58 -16.06
N ARG A 26 -16.77 39.82 -17.03
CA ARG A 26 -15.35 39.43 -17.08
C ARG A 26 -14.75 39.86 -18.40
N ASN A 27 -13.58 40.48 -18.34
CA ASN A 27 -12.72 40.74 -19.49
C ASN A 27 -11.40 39.99 -19.26
N TYR A 28 -10.96 39.18 -20.23
CA TYR A 28 -9.79 38.32 -20.13
C TYR A 28 -8.51 38.93 -20.75
N ASP A 29 -8.53 40.22 -21.12
CA ASP A 29 -7.34 40.92 -21.60
C ASP A 29 -6.20 40.82 -20.57
N PRO A 30 -5.02 40.26 -20.93
CA PRO A 30 -3.86 40.17 -20.04
C PRO A 30 -3.44 41.52 -19.43
N LYS A 31 -3.69 42.64 -20.12
CA LYS A 31 -3.38 44.00 -19.61
C LYS A 31 -4.18 44.34 -18.35
N LEU A 32 -5.41 43.85 -18.22
CA LEU A 32 -6.25 44.04 -17.04
C LEU A 32 -5.87 43.09 -15.89
N HIS A 33 -5.04 42.09 -16.16
CA HIS A 33 -4.67 41.02 -15.25
C HIS A 33 -3.14 40.93 -15.06
N PRO A 34 -2.46 41.99 -14.57
CA PRO A 34 -1.01 41.97 -14.40
C PRO A 34 -0.55 40.90 -13.40
N LEU A 35 0.75 40.58 -13.42
CA LEU A 35 1.40 39.67 -12.47
C LEU A 35 0.80 38.26 -12.45
N GLN A 36 0.43 37.70 -13.60
CA GLN A 36 -0.17 36.37 -13.67
C GLN A 36 0.68 35.31 -12.95
N SER A 37 1.96 35.21 -13.30
CA SER A 37 2.87 34.20 -12.71
C SER A 37 3.08 34.40 -11.21
N ALA A 38 3.23 35.65 -10.73
CA ALA A 38 3.40 35.91 -9.30
C ALA A 38 2.11 35.62 -8.49
N ARG A 39 0.94 35.92 -9.05
CA ARG A 39 -0.36 35.55 -8.45
C ARG A 39 -0.57 34.05 -8.43
N GLU A 40 -0.16 33.35 -9.47
CA GLU A 40 -0.21 31.87 -9.50
C GLU A 40 0.76 31.26 -8.49
N TYR A 41 1.99 31.78 -8.40
CA TYR A 41 2.99 31.32 -7.42
C TYR A 41 2.49 31.47 -5.99
N THR A 42 1.95 32.64 -5.63
CA THR A 42 1.40 32.89 -4.28
C THR A 42 0.22 31.98 -3.98
N ARG A 43 -0.66 31.71 -4.97
CA ARG A 43 -1.74 30.72 -4.83
C ARG A 43 -1.20 29.31 -4.63
N ALA A 44 -0.17 28.89 -5.36
CA ALA A 44 0.48 27.60 -5.20
C ALA A 44 1.11 27.46 -3.81
N LEU A 45 1.82 28.49 -3.35
CA LEU A 45 2.43 28.54 -2.02
C LEU A 45 1.37 28.44 -0.91
N ASN A 46 0.26 29.18 -1.04
CA ASN A 46 -0.87 29.10 -0.12
C ASN A 46 -1.51 27.72 -0.15
N ALA A 47 -1.69 27.11 -1.34
CA ALA A 47 -2.23 25.77 -1.48
C ALA A 47 -1.37 24.72 -0.76
N VAL A 48 -0.04 24.78 -0.88
CA VAL A 48 0.86 23.86 -0.14
C VAL A 48 0.76 24.10 1.36
N LYS A 49 0.73 25.36 1.82
CA LYS A 49 0.58 25.68 3.24
C LYS A 49 -0.74 25.14 3.81
N LEU A 50 -1.85 25.37 3.11
CA LEU A 50 -3.18 24.86 3.50
C LEU A 50 -3.19 23.33 3.52
N GLU A 51 -2.58 22.68 2.54
CA GLU A 51 -2.44 21.21 2.53
C GLU A 51 -1.74 20.71 3.80
N ARG A 52 -0.66 21.38 4.24
CA ARG A 52 0.05 21.01 5.47
C ARG A 52 -0.77 21.26 6.73
N VAL A 53 -1.54 22.35 6.78
CA VAL A 53 -2.42 22.67 7.92
C VAL A 53 -3.57 21.66 8.04
N PHE A 54 -4.14 21.25 6.90
CA PHE A 54 -5.27 20.31 6.87
C PHE A 54 -4.86 18.84 6.80
N ALA A 55 -3.56 18.53 6.73
CA ALA A 55 -3.05 17.15 6.74
C ALA A 55 -3.30 16.48 8.10
N LYS A 56 -4.50 15.90 8.25
CA LYS A 56 -4.96 15.17 9.45
C LYS A 56 -5.35 13.75 9.02
N PRO A 57 -4.37 12.84 8.93
CA PRO A 57 -4.57 11.52 8.34
C PRO A 57 -5.26 10.53 9.28
N PHE A 58 -5.01 10.58 10.59
CA PHE A 58 -5.59 9.64 11.54
C PHE A 58 -7.10 9.85 11.67
N LEU A 59 -7.88 8.77 11.54
CA LEU A 59 -9.34 8.81 11.62
C LEU A 59 -9.86 8.23 12.93
N CYS A 60 -9.47 7.00 13.26
CA CYS A 60 -9.85 6.29 14.48
C CYS A 60 -8.96 5.07 14.70
N SER A 61 -8.98 4.54 15.92
CA SER A 61 -8.55 3.18 16.23
C SER A 61 -9.78 2.26 16.34
N LEU A 62 -9.59 1.02 15.94
CA LEU A 62 -10.52 -0.08 16.07
C LEU A 62 -9.90 -1.00 17.12
N ASP A 63 -10.36 -0.85 18.35
CA ASP A 63 -9.76 -1.48 19.52
C ASP A 63 -10.47 -2.81 19.82
N GLY A 64 -9.69 -3.75 20.36
CA GLY A 64 -10.23 -4.80 21.19
C GLY A 64 -9.50 -6.13 21.10
N HIS A 65 -8.67 -6.38 20.08
CA HIS A 65 -7.83 -7.58 20.06
C HIS A 65 -6.96 -7.61 21.32
N SER A 66 -6.74 -8.80 21.87
CA SER A 66 -5.92 -9.02 23.07
C SER A 66 -4.43 -9.13 22.77
N ASP A 67 -4.06 -9.55 21.55
CA ASP A 67 -2.69 -9.62 21.07
C ASP A 67 -2.54 -9.02 19.65
N GLY A 68 -1.30 -8.99 19.14
CA GLY A 68 -0.90 -8.30 17.93
C GLY A 68 -1.67 -8.78 16.69
N VAL A 69 -1.97 -7.85 15.79
CA VAL A 69 -2.69 -8.16 14.55
C VAL A 69 -1.69 -8.58 13.48
N HIS A 70 -1.82 -9.82 13.01
CA HIS A 70 -0.89 -10.42 12.05
C HIS A 70 -1.37 -10.31 10.60
N CYS A 71 -2.68 -10.46 10.36
CA CYS A 71 -3.22 -10.50 9.00
C CYS A 71 -4.54 -9.73 8.87
N PHE A 72 -4.77 -9.21 7.66
CA PHE A 72 -6.04 -8.61 7.25
C PHE A 72 -6.59 -9.34 6.03
N ALA A 73 -7.92 -9.37 5.91
CA ALA A 73 -8.59 -9.75 4.68
C ALA A 73 -9.69 -8.74 4.35
N LYS A 74 -9.72 -8.28 3.10
CA LYS A 74 -10.74 -7.35 2.58
C LYS A 74 -11.85 -8.16 1.92
N HIS A 75 -13.11 -7.84 2.22
CA HIS A 75 -14.20 -8.46 1.51
C HIS A 75 -14.15 -8.04 0.02
N PRO A 76 -14.31 -8.97 -0.95
CA PRO A 76 -14.15 -8.69 -2.37
C PRO A 76 -15.18 -7.71 -2.93
N GLU A 77 -16.45 -7.83 -2.54
CA GLU A 77 -17.56 -7.00 -3.04
C GLU A 77 -17.96 -5.84 -2.11
N ARG A 78 -17.94 -6.07 -0.79
CA ARG A 78 -18.43 -5.09 0.20
C ARG A 78 -17.29 -4.22 0.71
N LEU A 79 -17.33 -2.94 0.39
CA LEU A 79 -16.31 -1.96 0.76
C LEU A 79 -16.14 -1.77 2.28
N SER A 80 -17.20 -1.99 3.07
CA SER A 80 -17.20 -1.68 4.50
C SER A 80 -16.70 -2.81 5.38
N ILE A 81 -16.59 -4.05 4.88
CA ILE A 81 -16.27 -5.22 5.70
C ILE A 81 -14.80 -5.58 5.57
N THR A 82 -14.13 -5.69 6.71
CA THR A 82 -12.74 -6.16 6.79
C THR A 82 -12.56 -7.13 7.95
N LEU A 83 -11.75 -8.15 7.76
CA LEU A 83 -11.36 -9.11 8.78
C LEU A 83 -9.96 -8.81 9.31
N SER A 84 -9.73 -9.09 10.58
CA SER A 84 -8.40 -9.09 11.18
C SER A 84 -8.18 -10.33 12.05
N GLY A 85 -6.99 -10.92 11.93
CA GLY A 85 -6.56 -12.07 12.72
C GLY A 85 -5.43 -11.69 13.67
N SER A 86 -5.55 -12.09 14.93
CA SER A 86 -4.54 -11.86 15.97
C SER A 86 -3.60 -13.05 16.16
N TYR A 87 -2.53 -12.81 16.91
CA TYR A 87 -1.65 -13.88 17.40
C TYR A 87 -2.35 -14.80 18.42
N ASP A 88 -3.37 -14.35 19.13
CA ASP A 88 -4.10 -15.22 20.07
C ASP A 88 -5.03 -16.24 19.39
N GLY A 89 -5.16 -16.21 18.06
CA GLY A 89 -6.07 -17.11 17.33
C GLY A 89 -7.49 -16.56 17.14
N GLU A 90 -7.74 -15.33 17.57
CA GLU A 90 -9.02 -14.66 17.43
C GLU A 90 -9.15 -14.00 16.04
N ILE A 91 -10.32 -14.15 15.43
CA ILE A 91 -10.67 -13.43 14.20
C ILE A 91 -11.78 -12.45 14.50
N ARG A 92 -11.63 -11.23 13.99
CA ARG A 92 -12.61 -10.14 14.15
C ARG A 92 -13.11 -9.63 12.83
N MET A 93 -14.42 -9.38 12.79
CA MET A 93 -15.11 -8.82 11.65
C MET A 93 -15.51 -7.38 11.94
N TRP A 94 -15.04 -6.46 11.11
CA TRP A 94 -15.21 -5.02 11.29
C TRP A 94 -16.13 -4.45 10.23
N ASP A 95 -17.04 -3.58 10.66
CA ASP A 95 -17.73 -2.65 9.78
C ASP A 95 -17.05 -1.29 9.86
N LEU A 96 -16.29 -0.93 8.82
CA LEU A 96 -15.56 0.32 8.72
C LEU A 96 -16.47 1.56 8.70
N LYS A 97 -17.73 1.43 8.26
CA LYS A 97 -18.68 2.54 8.27
C LYS A 97 -19.09 2.90 9.70
N ARG A 98 -19.41 1.89 10.50
CA ARG A 98 -19.80 2.04 11.91
C ARG A 98 -18.60 2.14 12.85
N LYS A 99 -17.41 1.75 12.39
CA LYS A 99 -16.17 1.67 13.16
C LYS A 99 -16.30 0.74 14.36
N GLN A 100 -17.01 -0.36 14.18
CA GLN A 100 -17.34 -1.31 15.24
C GLN A 100 -17.01 -2.73 14.78
N CYS A 101 -16.57 -3.54 15.73
CA CYS A 101 -16.52 -4.98 15.58
C CYS A 101 -17.95 -5.50 15.71
N PHE A 102 -18.48 -6.15 14.67
CA PHE A 102 -19.83 -6.71 14.74
C PHE A 102 -19.83 -8.20 15.05
N ASN A 103 -18.70 -8.88 14.85
CA ASN A 103 -18.54 -10.27 15.25
C ASN A 103 -17.07 -10.58 15.56
N HIS A 104 -16.83 -11.46 16.51
CA HIS A 104 -15.52 -11.99 16.86
C HIS A 104 -15.68 -13.39 17.42
N PHE A 105 -14.69 -14.25 17.21
CA PHE A 105 -14.70 -15.62 17.70
C PHE A 105 -13.28 -16.20 17.71
N GLN A 106 -13.08 -17.24 18.53
CA GLN A 106 -11.84 -17.97 18.60
C GLN A 106 -11.73 -18.94 17.42
N ALA A 107 -10.88 -18.63 16.44
CA ALA A 107 -10.76 -19.44 15.24
C ALA A 107 -9.74 -20.56 15.39
N HIS A 108 -8.59 -20.29 16.01
CA HIS A 108 -7.47 -21.23 16.15
C HIS A 108 -6.94 -21.24 17.58
N SER A 109 -6.22 -22.29 18.00
CA SER A 109 -5.58 -22.32 19.34
C SER A 109 -4.25 -21.57 19.42
N GLY A 110 -3.77 -21.05 18.29
CA GLY A 110 -2.54 -20.26 18.17
C GLY A 110 -2.68 -19.22 17.06
N PHE A 111 -1.56 -18.80 16.46
CA PHE A 111 -1.53 -17.60 15.62
C PHE A 111 -2.40 -17.74 14.39
N VAL A 112 -3.22 -16.73 14.07
CA VAL A 112 -3.89 -16.65 12.76
C VAL A 112 -2.88 -16.18 11.72
N ARG A 113 -2.31 -17.14 10.99
CA ARG A 113 -1.21 -16.93 10.04
C ARG A 113 -1.68 -16.25 8.77
N GLY A 114 -2.83 -16.66 8.24
CA GLY A 114 -3.39 -16.08 7.03
C GLY A 114 -4.90 -16.17 6.99
N MET A 115 -5.49 -15.28 6.20
CA MET A 115 -6.92 -15.25 5.92
C MET A 115 -7.16 -14.83 4.47
N ALA A 116 -8.15 -15.44 3.83
CA ALA A 116 -8.54 -15.06 2.48
C ALA A 116 -10.05 -15.24 2.27
N PHE A 117 -10.68 -14.30 1.58
CA PHE A 117 -12.08 -14.44 1.16
C PHE A 117 -12.19 -15.28 -0.11
N ASP A 118 -13.28 -16.02 -0.22
CA ASP A 118 -13.82 -16.56 -1.47
C ASP A 118 -14.16 -15.38 -2.42
N PRO A 119 -13.99 -15.51 -3.76
CA PRO A 119 -14.38 -14.55 -4.79
C PRO A 119 -15.72 -13.84 -4.55
N ARG A 120 -16.74 -14.60 -4.12
CA ARG A 120 -18.10 -14.09 -3.87
C ARG A 120 -18.23 -13.40 -2.51
N GLY A 121 -17.28 -13.62 -1.60
CA GLY A 121 -17.28 -13.08 -0.24
C GLY A 121 -18.37 -13.68 0.67
N GLU A 122 -19.01 -14.77 0.27
CA GLU A 122 -19.99 -15.48 1.12
C GLU A 122 -19.29 -16.23 2.25
N SER A 123 -18.09 -16.74 1.98
CA SER A 123 -17.24 -17.45 2.94
C SER A 123 -15.80 -16.92 2.93
N PHE A 124 -15.04 -17.26 3.96
CA PHE A 124 -13.62 -16.99 4.03
C PHE A 124 -12.88 -18.16 4.68
N PHE A 125 -11.60 -18.26 4.39
CA PHE A 125 -10.70 -19.26 4.94
C PHE A 125 -9.75 -18.61 5.95
N SER A 126 -9.46 -19.34 7.02
CA SER A 126 -8.42 -19.00 7.97
C SER A 126 -7.48 -20.17 8.17
N VAL A 127 -6.24 -19.84 8.48
CA VAL A 127 -5.16 -20.79 8.69
C VAL A 127 -4.38 -20.39 9.93
N GLY A 128 -4.01 -21.37 10.76
CA GLY A 128 -3.24 -21.13 11.97
C GLY A 128 -2.22 -22.20 12.32
N ASP A 129 -1.54 -21.99 13.44
CA ASP A 129 -0.47 -22.86 13.95
C ASP A 129 -0.96 -24.25 14.40
N ASP A 130 -2.28 -24.41 14.57
CA ASP A 130 -2.95 -25.67 14.86
C ASP A 130 -3.01 -26.63 13.66
N LYS A 131 -2.45 -26.23 12.50
CA LYS A 131 -2.39 -27.00 11.25
C LYS A 131 -3.77 -27.32 10.66
N VAL A 132 -4.74 -26.45 10.90
CA VAL A 132 -6.08 -26.59 10.36
C VAL A 132 -6.38 -25.44 9.41
N ILE A 133 -6.98 -25.76 8.26
CA ILE A 133 -7.62 -24.80 7.38
C ILE A 133 -9.11 -24.81 7.74
N LYS A 134 -9.65 -23.67 8.18
CA LYS A 134 -11.06 -23.54 8.55
C LYS A 134 -11.77 -22.64 7.56
N ARG A 135 -12.96 -23.06 7.10
CA ARG A 135 -13.86 -22.25 6.27
C ARG A 135 -14.99 -21.71 7.12
N TRP A 136 -15.27 -20.42 7.00
CA TRP A 136 -16.25 -19.70 7.79
C TRP A 136 -17.27 -19.02 6.89
N ALA A 137 -18.53 -18.93 7.32
CA ALA A 137 -19.50 -18.09 6.62
C ALA A 137 -19.33 -16.64 7.06
N THR A 138 -19.46 -15.71 6.12
CA THR A 138 -19.36 -14.27 6.42
C THR A 138 -20.63 -13.73 7.08
N LYS A 139 -21.80 -14.32 6.76
CA LYS A 139 -23.10 -13.96 7.33
C LYS A 139 -23.50 -14.97 8.40
N MET A 140 -22.76 -15.05 9.50
CA MET A 140 -23.21 -15.85 10.65
C MET A 140 -24.14 -15.03 11.54
N PRO A 141 -25.37 -15.49 11.80
CA PRO A 141 -26.05 -15.17 13.04
C PRO A 141 -25.50 -16.10 14.15
N LYS A 142 -24.71 -15.53 15.05
CA LYS A 142 -24.36 -16.03 16.40
C LYS A 142 -23.61 -17.36 16.60
N THR A 143 -23.51 -18.28 15.64
CA THR A 143 -22.77 -19.54 15.86
C THR A 143 -21.29 -19.42 15.51
N GLU A 144 -20.43 -19.97 16.38
CA GLU A 144 -18.95 -19.93 16.31
C GLU A 144 -18.36 -21.14 15.58
N GLU A 145 -19.18 -21.92 14.90
CA GLU A 145 -18.73 -23.16 14.24
C GLU A 145 -18.30 -22.90 12.78
N PRO A 146 -17.16 -23.46 12.34
CA PRO A 146 -16.73 -23.40 10.96
C PRO A 146 -17.61 -24.30 10.08
N ILE A 147 -17.80 -23.90 8.81
CA ILE A 147 -18.51 -24.69 7.78
C ILE A 147 -17.76 -26.00 7.51
N SER A 148 -16.44 -25.90 7.38
CA SER A 148 -15.58 -27.06 7.14
C SER A 148 -14.20 -26.84 7.76
N CYS A 149 -13.57 -27.94 8.17
CA CYS A 149 -12.22 -27.99 8.72
C CYS A 149 -11.42 -29.04 7.97
N ILE A 150 -10.24 -28.68 7.49
CA ILE A 150 -9.29 -29.59 6.86
C ILE A 150 -8.02 -29.59 7.71
N SER A 151 -7.65 -30.75 8.26
CA SER A 151 -6.39 -30.92 8.98
C SER A 151 -5.25 -31.21 8.01
N VAL A 152 -4.10 -30.58 8.24
CA VAL A 152 -2.88 -30.71 7.44
C VAL A 152 -1.74 -31.19 8.34
N SER A 153 -0.75 -31.88 7.76
CA SER A 153 0.41 -32.43 8.50
C SER A 153 1.37 -31.34 8.99
N ASP A 154 1.54 -30.29 8.19
CA ASP A 154 2.53 -29.24 8.39
C ASP A 154 1.90 -27.93 8.85
N VAL A 155 2.70 -27.10 9.52
CA VAL A 155 2.28 -25.75 9.92
C VAL A 155 2.23 -24.88 8.67
N LEU A 156 1.08 -24.24 8.48
CA LEU A 156 0.84 -23.36 7.36
C LEU A 156 1.11 -21.90 7.78
N MET A 157 1.79 -21.16 6.93
CA MET A 157 2.30 -19.81 7.18
C MET A 157 1.45 -18.71 6.54
N ASP A 158 0.74 -18.99 5.45
CA ASP A 158 -0.17 -18.04 4.80
C ASP A 158 -1.18 -18.78 3.91
N ILE A 159 -2.22 -18.07 3.52
CA ILE A 159 -3.23 -18.51 2.56
C ILE A 159 -3.58 -17.36 1.62
N ALA A 160 -3.79 -17.67 0.35
CA ALA A 160 -4.29 -16.71 -0.63
C ALA A 160 -5.32 -17.39 -1.54
N HIS A 161 -6.30 -16.61 -1.98
CA HIS A 161 -7.37 -17.09 -2.84
C HIS A 161 -7.27 -16.48 -4.24
N SER A 162 -7.55 -17.26 -5.27
CA SER A 162 -7.75 -16.76 -6.63
C SER A 162 -8.94 -15.79 -6.69
N ARG A 163 -8.92 -14.79 -7.56
CA ARG A 163 -10.00 -13.78 -7.60
C ARG A 163 -11.27 -14.28 -8.31
N THR A 164 -11.14 -15.26 -9.19
CA THR A 164 -12.24 -15.78 -10.03
C THR A 164 -12.50 -17.25 -9.79
N ASN A 165 -11.44 -18.05 -9.69
CA ASN A 165 -11.55 -19.49 -9.61
C ASN A 165 -11.81 -19.91 -8.17
N GLU A 166 -12.50 -21.03 -7.99
CA GLU A 166 -12.76 -21.65 -6.68
C GLU A 166 -11.52 -22.40 -6.16
N ILE A 167 -10.36 -21.77 -6.27
CA ILE A 167 -9.04 -22.31 -5.94
C ILE A 167 -8.37 -21.37 -4.94
N PHE A 168 -7.76 -21.95 -3.91
CA PHE A 168 -6.88 -21.24 -2.99
C PHE A 168 -5.55 -21.97 -2.83
N ALA A 169 -4.51 -21.23 -2.49
CA ALA A 169 -3.18 -21.77 -2.24
C ALA A 169 -2.77 -21.50 -0.80
N THR A 170 -2.11 -22.48 -0.19
CA THR A 170 -1.51 -22.38 1.14
C THR A 170 -0.01 -22.61 1.03
N CYS A 171 0.75 -22.01 1.93
CA CYS A 171 2.20 -22.29 2.05
C CYS A 171 2.59 -22.68 3.46
N GLY A 172 3.61 -23.52 3.56
CA GLY A 172 4.29 -23.90 4.80
C GLY A 172 5.65 -24.48 4.48
N SER A 173 5.81 -25.79 4.66
CA SER A 173 6.93 -26.57 4.11
C SER A 173 6.93 -26.54 2.58
N SER A 174 5.78 -26.77 1.98
CA SER A 174 5.50 -26.79 0.55
C SER A 174 4.39 -25.80 0.20
N VAL A 175 4.20 -25.57 -1.10
CA VAL A 175 3.06 -24.81 -1.61
C VAL A 175 1.98 -25.77 -2.09
N CYS A 176 0.80 -25.73 -1.48
CA CYS A 176 -0.32 -26.59 -1.84
C CYS A 176 -1.44 -25.78 -2.47
N VAL A 177 -2.02 -26.30 -3.55
CA VAL A 177 -3.19 -25.73 -4.23
C VAL A 177 -4.40 -26.58 -3.90
N TRP A 178 -5.50 -25.93 -3.53
CA TRP A 178 -6.72 -26.55 -3.02
C TRP A 178 -7.95 -26.09 -3.80
N GLU A 179 -8.97 -26.92 -3.79
CA GLU A 179 -10.30 -26.64 -4.32
C GLU A 179 -11.31 -26.71 -3.16
N HIS A 180 -12.40 -25.94 -3.21
CA HIS A 180 -13.36 -25.88 -2.09
C HIS A 180 -14.03 -27.21 -1.76
N SER A 181 -14.21 -28.06 -2.78
CA SER A 181 -14.91 -29.33 -2.70
C SER A 181 -14.05 -30.45 -2.11
N ARG A 182 -12.72 -30.28 -2.08
CA ARG A 182 -11.77 -31.35 -1.72
C ARG A 182 -11.14 -31.10 -0.35
N ALA A 183 -11.03 -32.17 0.43
CA ALA A 183 -10.28 -32.17 1.69
C ALA A 183 -8.79 -32.53 1.50
N THR A 184 -8.37 -32.90 0.29
CA THR A 184 -6.98 -33.16 -0.07
C THR A 184 -6.47 -32.10 -1.04
N PRO A 185 -5.17 -31.76 -1.00
CA PRO A 185 -4.62 -30.77 -1.93
C PRO A 185 -4.67 -31.33 -3.35
N VAL A 186 -5.04 -30.47 -4.31
CA VAL A 186 -5.07 -30.80 -5.74
C VAL A 186 -3.66 -30.96 -6.27
N ARG A 187 -2.75 -30.07 -5.85
CA ARG A 187 -1.33 -30.10 -6.24
C ARG A 187 -0.45 -29.69 -5.07
N THR A 188 0.74 -30.28 -5.03
CA THR A 188 1.86 -29.89 -4.16
C THR A 188 2.99 -29.42 -5.07
N LEU A 189 3.42 -28.16 -4.91
CA LEU A 189 4.37 -27.48 -5.78
C LEU A 189 5.66 -27.20 -5.00
N ASP A 190 6.68 -28.00 -5.27
CA ASP A 190 7.96 -27.92 -4.57
C ASP A 190 9.09 -27.57 -5.54
N TRP A 191 9.85 -26.52 -5.22
CA TRP A 191 11.11 -26.17 -5.90
C TRP A 191 12.32 -26.73 -5.12
N GLY A 192 12.11 -27.55 -4.08
CA GLY A 192 13.19 -28.01 -3.20
C GLY A 192 13.79 -26.90 -2.34
N VAL A 193 12.96 -25.91 -1.97
CA VAL A 193 13.36 -24.75 -1.18
C VAL A 193 13.04 -24.98 0.29
N ALA A 194 13.72 -24.24 1.17
CA ALA A 194 13.28 -24.08 2.55
C ALA A 194 11.86 -23.48 2.60
N SER A 195 11.24 -23.51 3.77
CA SER A 195 9.83 -23.13 3.97
C SER A 195 9.41 -21.83 3.27
N VAL A 196 8.19 -21.83 2.76
CA VAL A 196 7.51 -20.68 2.13
C VAL A 196 6.61 -20.01 3.17
N HIS A 197 6.77 -18.70 3.33
CA HIS A 197 6.09 -17.97 4.42
C HIS A 197 5.04 -16.95 3.96
N LYS A 198 4.99 -16.60 2.67
CA LYS A 198 3.97 -15.67 2.14
C LYS A 198 3.55 -16.08 0.74
N ILE A 199 2.25 -16.01 0.44
CA ILE A 199 1.71 -16.18 -0.92
C ILE A 199 0.72 -15.06 -1.25
N ARG A 200 0.73 -14.63 -2.51
CA ARG A 200 -0.32 -13.77 -3.08
C ARG A 200 -0.63 -14.14 -4.52
N PHE A 201 -1.92 -14.31 -4.80
CA PHE A 201 -2.46 -14.36 -6.15
C PHE A 201 -2.39 -12.99 -6.82
N ASN A 202 -2.19 -13.02 -8.13
CA ASN A 202 -2.35 -11.86 -8.97
C ASN A 202 -3.85 -11.56 -9.13
N PRO A 203 -4.32 -10.37 -8.75
CA PRO A 203 -5.75 -10.04 -8.80
C PRO A 203 -6.30 -9.89 -10.23
N ALA A 204 -5.45 -9.60 -11.21
CA ALA A 204 -5.84 -9.41 -12.60
C ALA A 204 -5.68 -10.69 -13.45
N GLU A 205 -4.66 -11.51 -13.16
CA GLU A 205 -4.44 -12.82 -13.78
C GLU A 205 -4.60 -13.94 -12.72
N PRO A 206 -5.80 -14.54 -12.59
CA PRO A 206 -6.19 -15.35 -11.42
C PRO A 206 -5.45 -16.69 -11.27
N ASP A 207 -4.78 -17.15 -12.33
CA ASP A 207 -4.02 -18.41 -12.34
C ASP A 207 -2.58 -18.22 -11.87
N ILE A 208 -2.09 -16.99 -11.83
CA ILE A 208 -0.70 -16.68 -11.46
C ILE A 208 -0.65 -16.26 -10.01
N PHE A 209 0.31 -16.80 -9.28
CA PHE A 209 0.61 -16.36 -7.92
C PHE A 209 2.11 -16.36 -7.66
N ALA A 210 2.51 -15.56 -6.69
CA ALA A 210 3.89 -15.49 -6.24
C ALA A 210 3.98 -15.93 -4.79
N ALA A 211 5.09 -16.58 -4.46
CA ALA A 211 5.42 -17.00 -3.11
C ALA A 211 6.79 -16.47 -2.69
N LEU A 212 6.95 -16.23 -1.40
CA LEU A 212 8.20 -15.83 -0.79
C LEU A 212 8.72 -16.94 0.11
N ALA A 213 9.97 -17.34 -0.09
CA ALA A 213 10.59 -18.39 0.68
C ALA A 213 11.67 -17.86 1.63
N SER A 214 11.95 -18.65 2.68
CA SER A 214 12.90 -18.30 3.73
C SER A 214 14.35 -18.22 3.26
N ASP A 215 14.69 -18.85 2.13
CA ASP A 215 16.01 -18.76 1.47
C ASP A 215 16.26 -17.43 0.74
N ARG A 216 15.37 -16.43 0.92
CA ARG A 216 15.35 -15.11 0.28
C ARG A 216 14.89 -15.13 -1.18
N SER A 217 14.22 -16.20 -1.59
CA SER A 217 13.71 -16.30 -2.95
C SER A 217 12.28 -15.79 -3.11
N ILE A 218 12.01 -15.28 -4.30
CA ILE A 218 10.69 -14.97 -4.82
C ILE A 218 10.43 -16.00 -5.91
N ILE A 219 9.37 -16.79 -5.77
CA ILE A 219 9.01 -17.87 -6.70
C ILE A 219 7.68 -17.51 -7.36
N LEU A 220 7.62 -17.63 -8.69
CA LEU A 220 6.40 -17.46 -9.47
C LEU A 220 5.82 -18.83 -9.82
N TYR A 221 4.51 -18.97 -9.67
CA TYR A 221 3.76 -20.18 -9.99
C TYR A 221 2.63 -19.86 -10.95
N ASP A 222 2.31 -20.82 -11.80
CA ASP A 222 1.08 -20.85 -12.59
C ASP A 222 0.25 -22.06 -12.13
N CYS A 223 -1.01 -21.85 -11.79
CA CYS A 223 -1.94 -22.92 -11.43
C CYS A 223 -2.18 -23.90 -12.58
N ARG A 224 -1.88 -23.51 -13.82
CA ARG A 224 -2.07 -24.34 -15.02
C ARG A 224 -0.84 -25.21 -15.31
N ALA A 225 0.36 -24.74 -14.94
CA ALA A 225 1.62 -25.47 -15.15
C ALA A 225 1.95 -26.32 -13.92
N GLN A 226 2.41 -27.56 -14.12
CA GLN A 226 2.79 -28.44 -12.99
C GLN A 226 4.05 -27.95 -12.29
N ASP A 227 5.01 -27.47 -13.09
CA ASP A 227 6.24 -26.93 -12.56
C ASP A 227 6.10 -25.44 -12.24
N PRO A 228 6.79 -24.97 -11.19
CA PRO A 228 6.92 -23.55 -10.95
C PRO A 228 7.61 -22.82 -12.12
N LEU A 229 7.31 -21.54 -12.31
CA LEU A 229 7.72 -20.78 -13.51
C LEU A 229 9.15 -20.24 -13.44
N ARG A 230 9.46 -19.51 -12.38
CA ARG A 230 10.70 -18.73 -12.22
C ARG A 230 10.99 -18.52 -10.76
N LYS A 231 12.27 -18.45 -10.41
CA LYS A 231 12.75 -18.15 -9.05
C LYS A 231 13.82 -17.07 -9.08
N VAL A 232 13.71 -16.09 -8.17
CA VAL A 232 14.66 -14.98 -8.03
C VAL A 232 15.21 -14.98 -6.63
N ILE A 233 16.53 -15.05 -6.48
CA ILE A 233 17.17 -15.02 -5.16
C ILE A 233 17.67 -13.60 -4.87
N MET A 234 17.17 -13.02 -3.78
CA MET A 234 17.58 -11.70 -3.31
C MET A 234 18.74 -11.76 -2.31
N THR A 235 19.38 -10.62 -2.07
CA THR A 235 20.43 -10.49 -1.05
C THR A 235 19.94 -10.72 0.37
N LEU A 236 18.73 -10.25 0.68
CA LEU A 236 18.08 -10.36 1.98
C LEU A 236 16.63 -10.80 1.80
N LYS A 237 16.04 -11.32 2.88
CA LYS A 237 14.74 -11.97 2.85
C LYS A 237 13.63 -10.95 2.57
N SER A 238 12.67 -11.36 1.77
CA SER A 238 11.44 -10.64 1.51
C SER A 238 10.33 -11.08 2.47
N ASN A 239 9.68 -10.13 3.12
CA ASN A 239 8.64 -10.38 4.13
C ASN A 239 7.24 -10.49 3.53
N SER A 240 6.92 -9.61 2.58
CA SER A 240 5.60 -9.56 1.94
C SER A 240 5.73 -9.18 0.47
N ILE A 241 4.70 -9.53 -0.29
CA ILE A 241 4.58 -9.28 -1.72
C ILE A 241 3.17 -8.75 -1.99
N ALA A 242 3.04 -7.85 -2.95
CA ALA A 242 1.75 -7.36 -3.43
C ALA A 242 1.80 -7.16 -4.94
N TRP A 243 0.78 -7.62 -5.64
CA TRP A 243 0.61 -7.41 -7.07
C TRP A 243 -0.08 -6.07 -7.33
N ASN A 244 0.28 -5.42 -8.44
CA ASN A 244 -0.45 -4.25 -8.90
C ASN A 244 -1.80 -4.70 -9.50
N PRO A 245 -2.95 -4.22 -8.99
CA PRO A 245 -4.26 -4.65 -9.47
C PRO A 245 -4.61 -4.17 -10.88
N MET A 246 -3.91 -3.17 -11.41
CA MET A 246 -4.16 -2.63 -12.76
C MET A 246 -3.12 -3.07 -13.79
N GLU A 247 -1.91 -3.40 -13.35
CA GLU A 247 -0.82 -3.88 -14.21
C GLU A 247 -0.42 -5.30 -13.77
N PRO A 248 -1.00 -6.36 -14.36
CA PRO A 248 -0.86 -7.73 -13.85
C PRO A 248 0.59 -8.20 -13.76
N PHE A 249 1.46 -7.71 -14.63
CA PHE A 249 2.86 -8.11 -14.68
C PHE A 249 3.74 -7.40 -13.64
N VAL A 250 3.21 -6.44 -12.87
CA VAL A 250 3.97 -5.70 -11.86
C VAL A 250 3.63 -6.19 -10.45
N PHE A 251 4.67 -6.45 -9.66
CA PHE A 251 4.54 -6.67 -8.23
C PHE A 251 5.61 -5.93 -7.44
N THR A 252 5.30 -5.60 -6.18
CA THR A 252 6.23 -5.04 -5.21
C THR A 252 6.51 -6.01 -4.09
N VAL A 253 7.78 -6.08 -3.70
CA VAL A 253 8.24 -6.91 -2.59
C VAL A 253 8.78 -6.04 -1.47
N ALA A 254 8.34 -6.32 -0.24
CA ALA A 254 8.85 -5.76 1.01
C ALA A 254 10.07 -6.56 1.47
N ASN A 255 11.20 -5.91 1.71
CA ASN A 255 12.44 -6.61 2.08
C ASN A 255 12.93 -6.19 3.48
N GLU A 256 13.64 -7.11 4.13
CA GLU A 256 14.35 -6.88 5.40
C GLU A 256 15.45 -5.82 5.28
N ASP A 257 15.92 -5.52 4.06
CA ASP A 257 16.95 -4.50 3.79
C ASP A 257 16.45 -3.04 3.82
N TYR A 258 15.24 -2.84 4.34
CA TYR A 258 14.54 -1.56 4.53
C TYR A 258 13.99 -0.95 3.24
N ASN A 259 14.12 -1.63 2.10
CA ASN A 259 13.63 -1.14 0.83
C ASN A 259 12.46 -1.96 0.32
N LEU A 260 11.79 -1.41 -0.70
CA LEU A 260 10.85 -2.16 -1.50
C LEU A 260 11.32 -2.23 -2.95
N TYR A 261 11.00 -3.34 -3.60
CA TYR A 261 11.44 -3.63 -4.95
C TYR A 261 10.23 -3.88 -5.84
N SER A 262 10.03 -3.05 -6.86
CA SER A 262 9.05 -3.31 -7.90
C SER A 262 9.70 -4.06 -9.05
N PHE A 263 9.14 -5.22 -9.37
CA PHE A 263 9.57 -6.08 -10.47
C PHE A 263 8.52 -6.10 -11.59
N ASP A 264 8.99 -6.34 -12.80
CA ASP A 264 8.16 -6.83 -13.90
C ASP A 264 8.37 -8.35 -13.94
N MET A 265 7.29 -9.13 -13.87
CA MET A 265 7.36 -10.60 -13.86
C MET A 265 8.05 -11.18 -15.10
N ARG A 266 8.06 -10.42 -16.21
CA ARG A 266 8.69 -10.84 -17.48
C ARG A 266 10.20 -10.61 -17.49
N ARG A 267 10.72 -9.80 -16.56
CA ARG A 267 12.14 -9.46 -16.46
C ARG A 267 12.56 -9.36 -15.00
N LEU A 268 12.97 -10.48 -14.43
CA LEU A 268 13.27 -10.58 -13.01
C LEU A 268 14.74 -10.32 -12.65
N SER A 269 15.64 -10.37 -13.63
CA SER A 269 17.07 -10.02 -13.48
C SER A 269 17.34 -8.69 -12.75
N GLU A 270 16.44 -7.70 -12.84
CA GLU A 270 16.53 -6.48 -12.05
C GLU A 270 15.16 -5.85 -11.74
N PRO A 271 14.96 -5.28 -10.55
CA PRO A 271 13.77 -4.49 -10.25
C PRO A 271 13.77 -3.22 -11.09
N PHE A 272 12.65 -2.87 -11.72
CA PHE A 272 12.56 -1.62 -12.47
C PHE A 272 12.52 -0.40 -11.55
N LYS A 273 12.12 -0.57 -10.28
CA LYS A 273 12.14 0.49 -9.27
C LYS A 273 12.57 -0.03 -7.89
N VAL A 274 13.38 0.77 -7.21
CA VAL A 274 13.72 0.59 -5.79
C VAL A 274 13.13 1.76 -5.02
N HIS A 275 12.37 1.45 -3.98
CA HIS A 275 11.70 2.39 -3.11
C HIS A 275 12.41 2.44 -1.76
N VAL A 276 12.83 3.63 -1.39
CA VAL A 276 13.77 3.87 -0.31
C VAL A 276 13.22 4.97 0.56
N ASP A 277 12.97 4.68 1.83
CA ASP A 277 12.73 5.69 2.86
C ASP A 277 12.58 5.09 4.25
N HIS A 278 12.29 3.78 4.37
CA HIS A 278 12.25 3.07 5.64
C HIS A 278 13.63 2.97 6.29
N VAL A 279 13.60 2.82 7.61
CA VAL A 279 14.79 2.80 8.46
C VAL A 279 15.01 1.42 9.09
N SER A 280 13.96 0.59 9.09
CA SER A 280 14.00 -0.81 9.54
C SER A 280 13.27 -1.70 8.52
N ALA A 281 13.19 -2.98 8.81
CA ALA A 281 12.62 -3.99 7.91
C ALA A 281 11.18 -3.63 7.53
N VAL A 282 10.86 -3.76 6.24
CA VAL A 282 9.50 -3.56 5.76
C VAL A 282 8.74 -4.86 5.96
N MET A 283 7.66 -4.81 6.73
CA MET A 283 6.91 -6.01 7.12
C MET A 283 5.84 -6.36 6.09
N ASP A 284 5.11 -5.36 5.61
CA ASP A 284 3.96 -5.59 4.73
C ASP A 284 3.75 -4.47 3.71
N VAL A 285 3.10 -4.81 2.61
CA VAL A 285 2.79 -3.94 1.48
C VAL A 285 1.43 -4.28 0.92
N ASP A 286 0.66 -3.25 0.58
CA ASP A 286 -0.60 -3.40 -0.15
C ASP A 286 -0.73 -2.30 -1.20
N TYR A 287 -1.27 -2.66 -2.36
CA TYR A 287 -1.51 -1.71 -3.44
C TYR A 287 -2.81 -0.96 -3.24
N SER A 288 -2.85 0.30 -3.69
CA SER A 288 -4.11 0.97 -3.90
C SER A 288 -4.88 0.28 -5.03
N PRO A 289 -6.21 0.24 -4.99
CA PRO A 289 -7.00 -0.42 -6.03
C PRO A 289 -6.84 0.25 -7.41
N THR A 290 -6.28 1.46 -7.47
CA THR A 290 -5.95 2.15 -8.73
C THR A 290 -4.58 1.77 -9.30
N GLY A 291 -3.76 1.00 -8.58
CA GLY A 291 -2.42 0.58 -9.00
C GLY A 291 -1.33 1.66 -8.96
N ARG A 292 -1.71 2.95 -8.86
CA ARG A 292 -0.77 4.08 -8.97
C ARG A 292 0.10 4.31 -7.73
N GLU A 293 -0.36 3.81 -6.60
CA GLU A 293 0.28 3.99 -5.30
C GLU A 293 0.17 2.69 -4.52
N PHE A 294 1.08 2.50 -3.58
CA PHE A 294 1.02 1.41 -2.61
C PHE A 294 1.44 1.93 -1.24
N VAL A 295 1.01 1.23 -0.21
CA VAL A 295 1.32 1.52 1.18
C VAL A 295 2.23 0.42 1.71
N SER A 296 3.11 0.79 2.63
CA SER A 296 4.03 -0.13 3.29
C SER A 296 4.08 0.13 4.79
N GLY A 297 4.05 -0.95 5.57
CA GLY A 297 4.26 -0.96 7.01
C GLY A 297 5.64 -1.47 7.35
N SER A 298 6.29 -0.83 8.32
CA SER A 298 7.66 -1.19 8.70
C SER A 298 7.78 -1.37 10.21
N TYR A 299 8.80 -2.15 10.56
CA TYR A 299 9.22 -2.40 11.92
C TYR A 299 9.68 -1.13 12.66
N ASP A 300 10.02 -0.06 11.91
CA ASP A 300 10.34 1.28 12.45
C ASP A 300 9.12 2.07 12.98
N LYS A 301 7.96 1.43 13.12
CA LYS A 301 6.71 2.00 13.66
C LYS A 301 6.08 3.07 12.76
N THR A 302 6.31 2.94 11.45
CA THR A 302 5.78 3.90 10.49
C THR A 302 5.07 3.22 9.35
N ILE A 303 4.14 3.97 8.77
CA ILE A 303 3.46 3.63 7.52
C ILE A 303 3.93 4.63 6.49
N ARG A 304 4.33 4.16 5.31
CA ARG A 304 4.75 5.02 4.20
C ARG A 304 3.93 4.72 2.95
N ILE A 305 3.50 5.78 2.28
CA ILE A 305 2.77 5.72 1.01
C ILE A 305 3.73 6.09 -0.12
N PHE A 306 3.84 5.23 -1.11
CA PHE A 306 4.71 5.41 -2.26
C PHE A 306 3.89 5.49 -3.55
N PRO A 307 4.17 6.47 -4.43
CA PRO A 307 3.79 6.38 -5.82
C PRO A 307 4.58 5.25 -6.50
N GLN A 308 3.91 4.43 -7.32
CA GLN A 308 4.55 3.30 -8.03
C GLN A 308 5.81 3.73 -8.81
N ASN A 309 5.77 4.93 -9.39
CA ASN A 309 6.85 5.44 -10.25
C ASN A 309 7.93 6.23 -9.49
N ALA A 310 7.77 6.50 -8.20
CA ALA A 310 8.68 7.32 -7.41
C ALA A 310 9.46 6.46 -6.43
N GLY A 311 10.78 6.68 -6.29
CA GLY A 311 11.59 5.89 -5.37
C GLY A 311 11.49 6.34 -3.91
N ASN A 312 10.79 7.44 -3.63
CA ASN A 312 10.64 7.99 -2.28
C ASN A 312 9.17 8.07 -1.92
N SER A 313 8.90 8.02 -0.62
CA SER A 313 7.56 8.12 -0.07
C SER A 313 6.97 9.52 -0.31
N ARG A 314 5.66 9.55 -0.60
CA ARG A 314 4.85 10.76 -0.68
C ARG A 314 4.48 11.24 0.72
N GLU A 315 4.09 10.31 1.59
CA GLU A 315 3.65 10.56 2.95
C GLU A 315 4.15 9.48 3.91
N ILE A 316 4.24 9.90 5.18
CA ILE A 316 4.62 9.06 6.32
C ILE A 316 3.62 9.29 7.44
N TYR A 317 3.07 8.22 7.99
CA TYR A 317 2.21 8.25 9.17
C TYR A 317 2.90 7.56 10.34
N HIS A 318 2.81 8.19 11.51
CA HIS A 318 3.27 7.66 12.78
C HIS A 318 2.41 8.22 13.90
N THR A 319 2.30 7.50 15.01
CA THR A 319 1.85 8.06 16.28
C THR A 319 2.80 7.60 17.38
N LYS A 320 2.80 8.29 18.52
CA LYS A 320 3.62 7.90 19.67
C LYS A 320 3.20 6.56 20.27
N ARG A 321 1.90 6.25 20.21
CA ARG A 321 1.35 4.98 20.71
C ARG A 321 1.71 3.83 19.77
N MET A 322 1.72 4.11 18.45
CA MET A 322 2.01 3.13 17.41
C MET A 322 3.31 2.37 17.67
N GLN A 323 3.21 1.05 17.86
CA GLN A 323 4.36 0.14 17.89
C GLN A 323 4.69 -0.35 16.48
N ARG A 324 5.36 -1.49 16.35
CA ARG A 324 5.75 -2.05 15.06
C ARG A 324 4.50 -2.32 14.23
N VAL A 325 4.54 -1.97 12.95
CA VAL A 325 3.42 -2.17 12.02
C VAL A 325 3.67 -3.48 11.28
N MET A 326 2.87 -4.50 11.60
CA MET A 326 3.06 -5.85 11.05
C MET A 326 2.30 -6.04 9.75
N VAL A 327 1.12 -5.44 9.64
CA VAL A 327 0.24 -5.62 8.48
C VAL A 327 -0.39 -4.28 8.09
N VAL A 328 -0.54 -4.05 6.79
CA VAL A 328 -1.18 -2.86 6.25
C VAL A 328 -2.12 -3.25 5.14
N SER A 329 -3.26 -2.58 5.04
CA SER A 329 -4.16 -2.77 3.90
C SER A 329 -4.74 -1.47 3.39
N TRP A 330 -4.88 -1.37 2.07
CA TRP A 330 -5.56 -0.26 1.40
C TRP A 330 -7.02 -0.62 1.15
N THR A 331 -7.95 0.24 1.55
CA THR A 331 -9.38 0.00 1.34
C THR A 331 -9.75 0.04 -0.14
N LEU A 332 -10.75 -0.74 -0.54
CA LEU A 332 -11.15 -0.87 -1.95
C LEU A 332 -11.72 0.42 -2.57
N ASP A 333 -12.09 1.41 -1.77
CA ASP A 333 -12.53 2.74 -2.22
C ASP A 333 -11.37 3.72 -2.48
N ASN A 334 -10.13 3.28 -2.34
CA ASN A 334 -8.90 4.09 -2.46
C ASN A 334 -8.78 5.24 -1.44
N ALA A 335 -9.67 5.36 -0.47
CA ALA A 335 -9.74 6.54 0.39
C ALA A 335 -9.00 6.36 1.73
N TYR A 336 -8.84 5.12 2.19
CA TYR A 336 -8.31 4.83 3.51
C TYR A 336 -7.25 3.72 3.51
N ILE A 337 -6.51 3.69 4.60
CA ILE A 337 -5.47 2.71 4.88
C ILE A 337 -5.73 2.17 6.28
N LEU A 338 -5.70 0.86 6.42
CA LEU A 338 -5.71 0.14 7.69
C LEU A 338 -4.29 -0.27 8.05
N SER A 339 -3.94 -0.18 9.33
CA SER A 339 -2.68 -0.70 9.85
C SER A 339 -2.92 -1.53 11.10
N GLY A 340 -2.39 -2.74 11.12
CA GLY A 340 -2.30 -3.60 12.29
C GLY A 340 -0.91 -3.46 12.90
N SER A 341 -0.89 -3.19 14.20
CA SER A 341 0.35 -3.05 14.95
C SER A 341 0.47 -4.13 16.02
N ASP A 342 1.70 -4.33 16.49
CA ASP A 342 2.01 -5.22 17.63
C ASP A 342 1.29 -4.82 18.91
N GLU A 343 0.76 -3.59 19.04
CA GLU A 343 0.01 -3.15 20.22
C GLU A 343 -1.50 -3.51 20.17
N PHE A 344 -1.84 -4.50 19.35
CA PHE A 344 -3.17 -5.12 19.27
C PHE A 344 -4.23 -4.24 18.57
N ASN A 345 -3.94 -2.95 18.44
CA ASN A 345 -4.84 -2.00 17.81
C ASN A 345 -4.74 -2.02 16.28
N ILE A 346 -5.90 -1.83 15.66
CA ILE A 346 -6.03 -1.55 14.24
C ILE A 346 -6.31 -0.06 14.10
N ARG A 347 -5.62 0.61 13.19
CA ARG A 347 -5.83 2.05 12.95
C ARG A 347 -6.29 2.29 11.53
N LEU A 348 -7.23 3.22 11.39
CA LEU A 348 -7.74 3.70 10.12
C LEU A 348 -7.20 5.09 9.84
N TRP A 349 -6.57 5.23 8.68
CA TRP A 349 -5.94 6.45 8.19
C TRP A 349 -6.58 6.85 6.87
N LYS A 350 -6.58 8.14 6.57
CA LYS A 350 -6.87 8.62 5.21
C LYS A 350 -5.68 8.31 4.31
N ALA A 351 -5.94 7.78 3.12
CA ALA A 351 -4.92 7.65 2.09
C ALA A 351 -4.38 9.01 1.68
N THR A 352 -5.21 10.05 1.60
CA THR A 352 -4.80 11.43 1.34
C THR A 352 -5.07 12.31 2.57
N ALA A 353 -4.02 12.68 3.31
CA ALA A 353 -4.15 13.30 4.64
C ALA A 353 -4.98 14.59 4.68
N TRP A 354 -4.84 15.44 3.66
CA TRP A 354 -5.51 16.74 3.58
C TRP A 354 -6.94 16.67 3.04
N ASN A 355 -7.34 15.52 2.50
CA ASN A 355 -8.59 15.39 1.80
C ASN A 355 -9.77 15.46 2.79
N LYS A 356 -10.75 16.33 2.46
CA LYS A 356 -11.98 16.49 3.22
C LYS A 356 -12.92 15.33 2.94
N LEU A 357 -13.57 14.83 3.99
CA LEU A 357 -14.55 13.77 3.92
C LEU A 357 -15.91 14.32 3.48
N GLY A 358 -16.70 13.48 2.81
CA GLY A 358 -18.03 13.83 2.34
C GLY A 358 -18.07 14.47 0.94
N PRO A 359 -19.28 14.72 0.41
CA PRO A 359 -19.46 15.32 -0.90
C PRO A 359 -18.96 16.78 -0.92
N LYS A 360 -18.38 17.18 -2.06
CA LYS A 360 -17.88 18.54 -2.28
C LYS A 360 -18.75 19.25 -3.30
N THR A 361 -18.99 20.53 -3.09
CA THR A 361 -19.66 21.36 -4.11
C THR A 361 -18.78 21.50 -5.35
N PHE A 362 -19.38 21.75 -6.52
CA PHE A 362 -18.64 21.93 -7.77
C PHE A 362 -17.55 23.00 -7.66
N ARG A 363 -17.86 24.14 -7.01
CA ARG A 363 -16.90 25.24 -6.79
C ARG A 363 -15.73 24.82 -5.90
N GLU A 364 -16.01 24.09 -4.81
CA GLU A 364 -14.98 23.56 -3.91
C GLU A 364 -14.09 22.53 -4.63
N ARG A 365 -14.69 21.61 -5.39
CA ARG A 365 -13.96 20.64 -6.20
C ARG A 365 -13.04 21.32 -7.21
N ASN A 366 -13.53 22.30 -7.96
CA ASN A 366 -12.70 23.04 -8.93
C ASN A 366 -11.58 23.83 -8.27
N ALA A 367 -11.84 24.42 -7.10
CA ALA A 367 -10.79 25.13 -6.34
C ALA A 367 -9.67 24.17 -5.91
N LEU A 368 -10.01 22.95 -5.46
CA LEU A 368 -9.02 21.94 -5.10
C LEU A 368 -8.23 21.44 -6.32
N LEU A 369 -8.90 21.14 -7.44
CA LEU A 369 -8.24 20.71 -8.68
C LEU A 369 -7.29 21.80 -9.22
N TYR A 370 -7.72 23.06 -9.20
CA TYR A 370 -6.90 24.19 -9.58
C TYR A 370 -5.67 24.34 -8.66
N ALA A 371 -5.87 24.22 -7.35
CA ALA A 371 -4.79 24.25 -6.38
C ALA A 371 -3.79 23.10 -6.60
N GLU A 372 -4.28 21.88 -6.90
CA GLU A 372 -3.44 20.72 -7.20
C GLU A 372 -2.58 20.94 -8.45
N LYS A 373 -3.18 21.45 -9.53
CA LYS A 373 -2.44 21.79 -10.76
C LYS A 373 -1.43 22.91 -10.57
N LEU A 374 -1.74 23.91 -9.75
CA LEU A 374 -0.78 24.95 -9.38
C LEU A 374 0.39 24.37 -8.57
N LYS A 375 0.14 23.50 -7.60
CA LYS A 375 1.20 22.83 -6.82
C LYS A 375 2.11 22.01 -7.73
N GLU A 376 1.55 21.29 -8.70
CA GLU A 376 2.29 20.52 -9.70
C GLU A 376 3.18 21.45 -10.56
N LYS A 377 2.60 22.50 -11.14
CA LYS A 377 3.32 23.49 -11.97
C LYS A 377 4.50 24.15 -11.25
N TYR A 378 4.32 24.52 -9.98
CA TYR A 378 5.33 25.24 -9.19
C TYR A 378 6.11 24.32 -8.21
N ALA A 379 6.01 23.00 -8.33
CA ALA A 379 6.63 22.03 -7.40
C ALA A 379 8.16 22.16 -7.30
N ALA A 380 8.81 22.63 -8.36
CA ALA A 380 10.25 22.82 -8.41
C ALA A 380 10.72 24.04 -7.59
N PHE A 381 9.87 25.00 -7.26
CA PHE A 381 10.35 26.19 -6.55
C PHE A 381 10.81 25.86 -5.11
N PRO A 382 11.96 26.40 -4.63
CA PRO A 382 12.57 25.97 -3.37
C PRO A 382 11.64 26.06 -2.16
N GLU A 383 10.90 27.16 -2.00
CA GLU A 383 10.00 27.36 -0.87
C GLU A 383 8.84 26.36 -0.87
N ILE A 384 8.17 26.22 -2.03
CA ILE A 384 7.07 25.29 -2.24
C ILE A 384 7.54 23.85 -2.00
N ARG A 385 8.68 23.48 -2.61
CA ARG A 385 9.31 22.17 -2.47
C ARG A 385 9.66 21.85 -1.02
N ARG A 386 10.23 22.81 -0.28
CA ARG A 386 10.59 22.66 1.14
C ARG A 386 9.35 22.41 2.00
N ILE A 387 8.31 23.22 1.85
CA ILE A 387 7.07 23.08 2.64
C ILE A 387 6.34 21.78 2.26
N ALA A 388 6.29 21.44 0.97
CA ALA A 388 5.63 20.23 0.49
C ALA A 388 6.31 18.95 1.01
N LYS A 389 7.65 18.92 1.09
CA LYS A 389 8.44 17.79 1.58
C LYS A 389 8.54 17.70 3.10
N HIS A 390 8.32 18.80 3.82
CA HIS A 390 8.47 18.81 5.28
C HIS A 390 7.44 17.86 5.94
N ARG A 391 7.95 16.93 6.76
CA ARG A 391 7.15 16.05 7.63
C ARG A 391 7.84 16.00 8.99
N GLN A 392 7.04 16.06 10.05
CA GLN A 392 7.54 15.82 11.39
C GLN A 392 7.78 14.32 11.55
N LEU A 393 9.02 13.94 11.87
CA LEU A 393 9.40 12.55 12.13
C LEU A 393 9.64 12.36 13.63
N PRO A 394 9.38 11.17 14.18
CA PRO A 394 9.79 10.86 15.54
C PRO A 394 11.32 10.82 15.62
N LYS A 395 11.87 11.22 16.77
CA LYS A 395 13.31 11.45 16.96
C LYS A 395 14.16 10.22 16.58
N HIS A 396 13.72 9.02 16.94
CA HIS A 396 14.44 7.78 16.62
C HIS A 396 14.51 7.53 15.11
N VAL A 397 13.40 7.67 14.37
CA VAL A 397 13.38 7.54 12.89
C VAL A 397 14.23 8.63 12.24
N TYR A 398 14.17 9.88 12.74
CA TYR A 398 14.96 10.97 12.20
C TYR A 398 16.48 10.71 12.34
N ASN A 399 16.91 10.29 13.54
CA ASN A 399 18.31 10.00 13.83
C ASN A 399 18.81 8.82 13.00
N ALA A 400 18.08 7.72 12.98
CA ALA A 400 18.48 6.53 12.23
C ALA A 400 18.41 6.75 10.71
N LYS A 401 17.51 7.61 10.20
CA LYS A 401 17.56 8.07 8.79
C LYS A 401 18.84 8.87 8.49
N LYS A 402 19.28 9.74 9.41
CA LYS A 402 20.53 10.50 9.27
C LYS A 402 21.73 9.56 9.25
N GLU A 403 21.74 8.56 10.13
CA GLU A 403 22.79 7.53 10.19
C GLU A 403 22.82 6.66 8.92
N LEU A 404 21.67 6.16 8.44
CA LEU A 404 21.61 5.41 7.18
C LEU A 404 22.13 6.22 5.99
N ARG A 405 21.88 7.53 5.99
CA ARG A 405 22.42 8.42 4.96
C ARG A 405 23.93 8.52 5.03
N THR A 406 24.53 8.69 6.22
CA THR A 406 25.99 8.75 6.37
C THR A 406 26.65 7.42 6.01
N ILE A 407 26.05 6.29 6.39
CA ILE A 407 26.50 4.94 5.99
C ILE A 407 26.47 4.79 4.47
N ARG A 408 25.37 5.19 3.81
CA ARG A 408 25.23 5.09 2.35
C ARG A 408 26.24 5.98 1.62
N GLU A 409 26.44 7.21 2.06
CA GLU A 409 27.43 8.14 1.49
C GLU A 409 28.86 7.61 1.68
N SER A 410 29.17 7.03 2.84
CA SER A 410 30.46 6.37 3.11
C SER A 410 30.69 5.16 2.19
N ARG A 411 29.69 4.28 2.06
CA ARG A 411 29.77 3.09 1.17
C ARG A 411 29.97 3.51 -0.29
N LYS A 412 29.24 4.53 -0.78
CA LYS A 412 29.42 5.09 -2.12
C LYS A 412 30.82 5.64 -2.33
N ARG A 413 31.35 6.38 -1.36
CA ARG A 413 32.71 6.93 -1.41
C ARG A 413 33.77 5.83 -1.49
N LYS A 414 33.66 4.80 -0.65
CA LYS A 414 34.56 3.63 -0.67
C LYS A 414 34.53 2.92 -2.03
N GLU A 415 33.34 2.74 -2.61
CA GLU A 415 33.18 2.13 -3.94
C GLU A 415 33.82 2.99 -5.03
N CYS A 416 33.59 4.31 -5.03
CA CYS A 416 34.22 5.24 -5.97
C CYS A 416 35.75 5.21 -5.84
N ASN A 417 36.29 5.27 -4.62
CA ASN A 417 37.74 5.21 -4.39
C ASN A 417 38.33 3.89 -4.89
N ARG A 418 37.65 2.77 -4.63
CA ARG A 418 38.08 1.46 -5.11
C ARG A 418 38.14 1.42 -6.63
N ILE A 419 37.16 2.00 -7.33
CA ILE A 419 37.16 2.09 -8.80
C ILE A 419 38.33 2.97 -9.28
N MET A 420 38.51 4.16 -8.68
CA MET A 420 39.55 5.11 -9.09
C MET A 420 40.99 4.58 -8.88
N HIS A 421 41.22 3.80 -7.83
CA HIS A 421 42.54 3.23 -7.52
C HIS A 421 42.75 1.81 -8.06
N SER A 422 41.76 1.25 -8.75
CA SER A 422 41.89 -0.04 -9.44
C SER A 422 42.35 0.17 -10.89
N LYS A 423 42.90 -0.88 -11.51
CA LYS A 423 43.26 -0.84 -12.93
C LYS A 423 42.02 -0.45 -13.77
N PRO A 424 42.12 0.47 -14.73
CA PRO A 424 40.99 0.86 -15.58
C PRO A 424 40.29 -0.37 -16.16
N GLY A 425 38.97 -0.48 -15.97
CA GLY A 425 38.15 -1.59 -16.47
C GLY A 425 38.07 -2.84 -15.58
N SER A 426 38.88 -2.93 -14.51
CA SER A 426 38.87 -4.10 -13.61
C SER A 426 37.61 -4.20 -12.74
N ILE A 427 37.04 -3.05 -12.35
CA ILE A 427 35.85 -2.98 -11.49
C ILE A 427 34.74 -2.25 -12.25
N LEU A 428 33.72 -3.00 -12.64
CA LEU A 428 32.55 -2.46 -13.33
C LEU A 428 31.57 -1.84 -12.33
N ARG A 429 31.00 -0.69 -12.69
CA ARG A 429 29.98 -0.03 -11.88
C ARG A 429 28.63 -0.73 -12.07
N VAL A 430 28.23 -1.51 -11.06
CA VAL A 430 26.92 -2.18 -11.06
C VAL A 430 25.83 -1.14 -10.69
N PRO A 431 24.75 -1.02 -11.47
CA PRO A 431 23.60 -0.19 -11.11
C PRO A 431 23.00 -0.59 -9.76
N GLU A 432 22.55 0.36 -8.93
CA GLU A 432 21.97 0.03 -7.61
C GLU A 432 20.83 -0.99 -7.68
N ARG A 433 20.04 -0.98 -8.77
CA ARG A 433 18.92 -1.91 -8.99
C ARG A 433 19.38 -3.36 -9.09
N LYS A 434 20.49 -3.62 -9.78
CA LYS A 434 21.04 -4.97 -9.96
C LYS A 434 21.73 -5.54 -8.73
N LYS A 435 22.15 -4.69 -7.78
CA LYS A 435 22.93 -5.14 -6.61
C LYS A 435 22.18 -6.08 -5.67
N HIS A 436 20.85 -6.05 -5.68
CA HIS A 436 20.01 -6.77 -4.73
C HIS A 436 19.52 -8.13 -5.26
N VAL A 437 19.65 -8.37 -6.57
CA VAL A 437 19.33 -9.66 -7.20
C VAL A 437 20.63 -10.44 -7.34
N ILE A 438 20.70 -11.63 -6.75
CA ILE A 438 21.89 -12.49 -6.79
C ILE A 438 21.88 -13.31 -8.08
N ARG A 439 20.79 -14.06 -8.30
CA ARG A 439 20.59 -14.90 -9.48
C ARG A 439 19.11 -15.15 -9.75
N GLU A 440 18.81 -15.47 -10.99
CA GLU A 440 17.52 -15.90 -11.49
C GLU A 440 17.66 -17.36 -11.93
N GLU A 441 16.68 -18.19 -11.57
CA GLU A 441 16.56 -19.60 -11.93
C GLU A 441 15.27 -19.76 -12.74
N GLU A 442 15.37 -20.48 -13.86
CA GLU A 442 14.27 -20.75 -14.78
C GLU A 442 13.67 -22.13 -14.62
#